data_AF-A0A3A4R7I6-F1
#
_entry.id   AF-A0A3A4R7I6-F1
#
_cell.length_a   1.000
_cell.length_b   1.000
_cell.length_c   1.000
_cell.angle_alpha   90.00
_cell.angle_beta   90.00
_cell.angle_gamma   90.00
#
_symmetry.space_group_name_H-M   'P 1'
#
loop_
_entity.id
_entity.type
_entity.pdbx_description
1 polymer ?
#
loop_
_entity_poly.entity_id
_entity_poly.type
_entity_poly.pdbx_seq_one_letter_code
_entity_poly.pdbx_strand_id
1 'polypeptide(L)' 'MEINIGDKIQYTFPNPDKASNKFVLGTVEFINEFFIVIITDEKVKIKINFKNFDKILNLETGKTVYIKAV' A
#
# COMPACT_ATOMS: atom_id res chain seq x y z
N MET A 1 -12.97 -2.50 -6.35
CA MET A 1 -11.59 -2.77 -6.81
C MET A 1 -10.95 -3.59 -5.73
N GLU A 2 -10.60 -4.85 -6.01
CA GLU A 2 -10.08 -5.77 -4.99
C GLU A 2 -8.56 -5.82 -5.06
N ILE A 3 -7.92 -5.25 -4.05
CA ILE A 3 -6.58 -5.69 -3.64
C ILE A 3 -6.84 -6.95 -2.83
N ASN A 4 -6.13 -8.03 -3.15
CA ASN A 4 -6.25 -9.31 -2.46
C ASN A 4 -5.02 -9.61 -1.63
N ILE A 5 -5.20 -10.51 -0.65
CA ILE A 5 -4.07 -11.09 0.07
C ILE A 5 -3.22 -11.88 -0.93
N GLY A 6 -1.91 -11.65 -0.92
CA GLY A 6 -0.96 -12.21 -1.89
C GLY A 6 -0.56 -11.25 -3.00
N ASP A 7 -1.31 -10.17 -3.25
CA ASP A 7 -0.97 -9.21 -4.30
C ASP A 7 0.31 -8.45 -3.97
N LYS A 8 1.16 -8.23 -4.97
CA LYS A 8 2.28 -7.27 -4.86
C LYS A 8 1.79 -5.86 -5.16
N ILE A 9 1.99 -4.94 -4.21
CA ILE A 9 1.57 -3.55 -4.33
C ILE A 9 2.73 -2.58 -4.13
N GLN A 10 2.58 -1.41 -4.72
CA GLN A 10 3.38 -0.22 -4.44
C GLN A 10 2.53 0.78 -3.66
N TYR A 11 2.97 1.10 -2.45
CA TYR A 11 2.39 2.15 -1.63
C TYR A 11 3.23 3.42 -1.72
N THR A 12 2.60 4.56 -2.03
CA THR A 12 3.26 5.87 -2.08
C THR A 12 2.89 6.67 -0.83
N PHE A 13 3.89 7.20 -0.12
CA PHE A 13 3.65 7.97 1.10
C PHE A 13 3.04 9.35 0.78
N PRO A 14 2.07 9.84 1.58
CA PRO A 14 1.35 11.09 1.32
C PRO A 14 2.22 12.35 1.48
N ASN A 15 3.37 12.28 2.17
CA ASN A 15 4.26 13.42 2.39
C ASN A 15 5.69 13.12 1.93
N PRO A 16 6.01 13.31 0.63
CA PRO A 16 7.26 12.87 0.02
C PRO A 16 8.47 13.77 0.34
N ASP A 17 8.31 14.91 1.02
CA ASP A 17 9.37 15.90 1.22
C ASP A 17 10.46 15.50 2.23
N LYS A 18 10.28 14.42 2.98
CA LYS A 18 11.22 14.01 4.06
C LYS A 18 11.89 12.65 3.87
N ALA A 19 11.52 11.86 2.86
CA ALA A 19 12.07 10.53 2.68
C ALA A 19 12.50 10.31 1.23
N SER A 20 13.77 9.95 1.04
CA SER A 20 14.42 9.66 -0.24
C SER A 20 13.71 8.56 -1.05
N ASN A 21 12.87 7.75 -0.40
CA ASN A 21 12.03 6.73 -1.02
C ASN A 21 10.56 7.15 -0.93
N LYS A 22 10.02 7.62 -2.06
CA LYS A 22 8.62 8.10 -2.19
C LYS A 22 7.59 6.97 -2.11
N PHE A 23 8.04 5.71 -2.16
CA PHE A 23 7.18 4.54 -2.15
C PHE A 23 7.83 3.35 -1.45
N VAL A 24 7.01 2.37 -1.12
CA VAL A 24 7.44 1.06 -0.64
C VAL A 24 6.73 -0.03 -1.42
N LEU A 25 7.45 -1.11 -1.72
CA LEU A 25 6.94 -2.31 -2.38
C LEU A 25 6.75 -3.41 -1.35
N GLY A 26 5.64 -4.12 -1.43
CA GLY A 26 5.42 -5.28 -0.58
C GLY A 26 4.25 -6.14 -1.05
N THR A 27 4.19 -7.33 -0.48
CA THR A 27 3.10 -8.28 -0.69
C THR A 27 2.05 -8.11 0.39
N VAL A 28 0.78 -8.10 0.02
CA VAL A 28 -0.32 -7.95 0.98
C VAL A 28 -0.47 -9.22 1.81
N GLU A 29 -0.25 -9.09 3.12
CA GLU A 29 -0.38 -10.19 4.08
C GLU A 29 -1.77 -10.19 4.73
N PHE A 30 -2.35 -9.01 4.94
CA PHE A 30 -3.62 -8.85 5.62
C PHE A 30 -4.38 -7.62 5.14
N ILE A 31 -5.70 -7.73 5.07
CA ILE A 31 -6.62 -6.66 4.69
C ILE A 31 -7.79 -6.66 5.66
N ASN A 32 -8.16 -5.49 6.16
CA ASN A 32 -9.46 -5.27 6.78
C ASN A 32 -10.07 -3.94 6.29
N GLU A 33 -11.17 -3.53 6.91
CA GLU A 33 -11.92 -2.33 6.53
C GLU A 33 -11.19 -1.00 6.82
N PHE A 34 -10.12 -1.00 7.61
CA PHE A 34 -9.42 0.22 8.06
C PHE A 34 -7.98 0.33 7.57
N PHE A 35 -7.31 -0.80 7.32
CA PHE A 35 -5.91 -0.84 6.96
C PHE A 35 -5.55 -2.09 6.18
N ILE A 36 -4.41 -2.01 5.50
CA ILE A 36 -3.71 -3.17 4.94
C ILE A 36 -2.37 -3.34 5.65
N VAL A 37 -1.90 -4.58 5.68
CA VAL A 37 -0.54 -4.91 6.07
C VAL A 37 0.17 -5.48 4.87
N ILE A 38 1.32 -4.90 4.54
CA ILE A 38 2.22 -5.45 3.54
C ILE A 38 3.52 -5.92 4.20
N ILE A 39 4.12 -6.95 3.63
CA ILE A 39 5.46 -7.39 3.96
C ILE A 39 6.41 -7.07 2.81
N THR A 40 7.53 -6.42 3.11
CA THR A 40 8.58 -6.13 2.12
C THR A 40 9.46 -7.36 1.90
N ASP A 41 10.24 -7.34 0.82
CA ASP A 41 11.21 -8.41 0.53
C ASP A 41 12.30 -8.53 1.64
N GLU A 42 12.52 -7.46 2.41
CA GLU A 42 13.38 -7.40 3.60
C GLU A 42 12.71 -7.96 4.88
N LYS A 43 11.52 -8.57 4.75
CA LYS A 43 10.69 -9.10 5.86
C LYS A 43 10.23 -8.02 6.85
N VAL A 44 10.17 -6.76 6.43
CA VAL A 44 9.61 -5.66 7.23
C VAL A 44 8.10 -5.62 7.01
N LYS A 45 7.33 -5.63 8.10
CA LYS A 45 5.87 -5.47 8.05
C LYS A 45 5.49 -4.00 8.17
N ILE A 46 4.66 -3.53 7.25
CA ILE A 46 4.19 -2.15 7.19
C ILE A 46 2.67 -2.15 7.25
N LYS A 47 2.13 -1.51 8.28
CA LYS A 47 0.70 -1.27 8.43
C LYS A 47 0.34 0.08 7.81
N ILE A 48 -0.59 0.06 6.87
CA ILE A 48 -0.98 1.25 6.11
C ILE A 48 -2.48 1.50 6.31
N ASN A 49 -2.82 2.60 6.97
CA ASN A 49 -4.19 2.95 7.37
C ASN A 49 -4.88 3.78 6.28
N PHE A 50 -6.09 3.37 5.86
CA PHE A 50 -6.88 3.98 4.78
C PHE A 50 -7.15 5.48 4.97
N LYS A 51 -7.08 5.98 6.20
CA LYS A 51 -7.22 7.42 6.49
C LYS A 51 -6.06 8.29 5.99
N ASN A 52 -4.90 7.69 5.70
CA ASN A 52 -3.68 8.41 5.31
C ASN A 52 -3.32 8.23 3.81
N PHE A 53 -4.24 7.76 2.97
CA PHE A 53 -3.92 7.34 1.61
C PHE A 53 -4.20 8.40 0.54
N ASP A 54 -3.23 8.54 -0.37
CA ASP A 54 -3.45 9.16 -1.67
C ASP A 54 -3.45 8.13 -2.82
N LYS A 55 -2.50 7.16 -2.87
CA LYS A 55 -2.37 6.23 -4.02
C LYS A 55 -1.75 4.86 -3.65
N ILE A 56 -2.42 3.77 -3.99
CA ILE A 56 -1.82 2.42 -4.10
C ILE A 56 -1.78 2.02 -5.57
N LEU A 57 -0.67 1.45 -6.04
CA LEU A 57 -0.60 0.80 -7.35
C LEU A 57 -0.50 -0.71 -7.16
N ASN A 58 -1.47 -1.46 -7.67
CA ASN A 58 -1.35 -2.92 -7.77
C ASN A 58 -0.44 -3.23 -8.97
N LEU A 59 0.67 -3.92 -8.71
CA LEU A 59 1.70 -4.15 -9.73
C LEU A 59 1.36 -5.30 -10.69
N GLU A 60 0.47 -6.22 -10.29
CA GLU A 60 0.05 -7.32 -11.15
C GLU A 60 -0.97 -6.87 -12.20
N THR A 61 -1.84 -5.94 -11.82
CA THR A 61 -2.91 -5.43 -12.69
C THR A 61 -2.56 -4.09 -13.35
N GLY A 62 -1.50 -3.42 -12.89
CA GLY A 62 -1.12 -2.08 -13.31
C GLY A 62 -2.14 -0.99 -12.94
N LYS A 63 -3.13 -1.30 -12.09
CA LYS A 63 -4.21 -0.38 -11.72
C LYS A 63 -3.86 0.40 -10.45
N THR A 64 -3.99 1.71 -10.53
CA THR A 64 -3.94 2.60 -9.36
C THR A 64 -5.27 2.54 -8.62
N VAL A 65 -5.24 2.12 -7.36
CA VAL A 65 -6.38 2.14 -6.44
C VAL A 65 -6.29 3.40 -5.59
N TYR A 66 -7.31 4.24 -5.72
CA TYR A 66 -7.53 5.42 -4.88
C TYR A 66 -8.45 5.01 -3.74
N ILE A 67 -7.97 5.10 -2.51
CA ILE A 67 -8.78 4.79 -1.32
C ILE A 67 -9.22 6.13 -0.75
N LYS A 68 -10.49 6.46 -0.97
CA LYS A 68 -11.08 7.70 -0.46
C LYS A 68 -11.43 7.50 1.00
N ALA A 69 -10.76 8.23 1.90
CA ALA A 69 -11.19 8.32 3.30
C ALA A 69 -12.59 8.95 3.34
N VAL A 70 -13.55 8.25 3.95
CA VAL A 70 -14.91 8.76 4.23
C VAL A 70 -14.92 9.42 5.60
#